data_AF-A0A251U2T3-F1
#
_entry.id   AF-A0A251U2T3-F1
#
_cell.length_a   1.000
_cell.length_b   1.000
_cell.length_c   1.000
_cell.angle_alpha   90.00
_cell.angle_beta   90.00
_cell.angle_gamma   90.00
#
_symmetry.space_group_name_H-M   'P 1'
#
loop_
_entity.id
_entity.type
_entity.pdbx_description
1 polymer ?
#
loop_
_entity_poly.entity_id
_entity_poly.type
_entity_poly.pdbx_seq_one_letter_code
_entity_poly.pdbx_strand_id
1 'polypeptide(L)'
;MERLTGWARADNIGKTLVGEIFGSFYHLKGPDSLTKFMILLHNAIGGQDTGRYPFSFFDKHGNHVQVLLTRNKRLNTAGAAIGAFCFLQIASSELQQLVKVQMQQEKKSYIRMKELAYICHQIKNPLRGIGFANSLLEASCLADDQKQLLETCVACEKQMFKIIKDIDK
;
A
#
# COMPACT_ATOMS: atom_id res chain seq x y z
N MET A 1 24.28 5.62 -15.25
CA MET A 1 24.41 4.26 -14.70
C MET A 1 25.86 3.79 -14.59
N GLU A 2 26.71 4.04 -15.59
CA GLU A 2 28.11 3.56 -15.58
C GLU A 2 28.90 4.03 -14.36
N ARG A 3 28.83 5.31 -13.99
CA ARG A 3 29.50 5.84 -12.78
C ARG A 3 28.96 5.26 -11.47
N LEU A 4 27.68 4.89 -11.44
CA LEU A 4 27.01 4.41 -10.22
C LEU A 4 27.26 2.92 -9.98
N THR A 5 27.37 2.14 -11.05
CA THR A 5 27.41 0.67 -11.00
C THR A 5 28.77 0.11 -11.40
N GLY A 6 29.60 0.93 -12.06
CA GLY A 6 30.87 0.56 -12.65
C GLY A 6 30.78 -0.19 -13.98
N TRP A 7 29.61 -0.68 -14.39
CA TRP A 7 29.44 -1.45 -15.62
C TRP A 7 29.34 -0.54 -16.84
N ALA A 8 29.89 -0.95 -17.99
CA ALA A 8 29.81 -0.15 -19.21
C ALA A 8 28.40 -0.19 -19.80
N ARG A 9 28.02 0.84 -20.56
CA ARG A 9 26.71 0.91 -21.20
C ARG A 9 26.47 -0.27 -22.14
N ALA A 10 27.49 -0.67 -22.90
CA ALA A 10 27.42 -1.81 -23.81
C ALA A 10 27.04 -3.11 -23.09
N ASP A 11 27.46 -3.28 -21.83
CA ASP A 11 27.16 -4.47 -21.04
C ASP A 11 25.71 -4.52 -20.55
N ASN A 12 24.99 -3.40 -20.55
CA ASN A 12 23.64 -3.30 -19.97
C ASN A 12 22.54 -3.18 -21.02
N ILE A 13 22.85 -2.65 -22.21
CA ILE A 13 21.86 -2.47 -23.28
C ILE A 13 21.46 -3.83 -23.85
N GLY A 14 20.16 -4.01 -24.12
CA GLY A 14 19.61 -5.23 -24.71
C GLY A 14 19.34 -6.36 -23.71
N LYS A 15 19.66 -6.15 -22.42
CA LYS A 15 19.40 -7.11 -21.34
C LYS A 15 18.14 -6.78 -20.56
N THR A 16 17.58 -7.79 -19.93
CA THR A 16 16.39 -7.70 -19.09
C THR A 16 16.71 -6.98 -17.78
N LEU A 17 15.91 -5.97 -17.43
CA LEU A 17 16.15 -5.16 -16.24
C LEU A 17 16.02 -5.99 -14.94
N VAL A 18 15.03 -6.88 -14.88
CA VAL A 18 14.80 -7.82 -13.78
C VAL A 18 15.51 -9.14 -14.09
N GLY A 19 16.25 -9.70 -13.14
CA GLY A 19 16.95 -10.97 -13.31
C GLY A 19 18.37 -10.79 -13.87
N GLU A 20 18.53 -10.26 -15.08
CA GLU A 20 19.87 -10.06 -15.65
C GLU A 20 20.56 -8.85 -15.01
N ILE A 21 20.05 -7.64 -15.27
CA ILE A 21 20.66 -6.40 -14.75
C ILE A 21 20.57 -6.35 -13.22
N PHE A 22 19.37 -6.35 -12.65
CA PHE A 22 19.18 -6.37 -11.19
C PHE A 22 19.05 -7.79 -10.63
N GLY A 23 20.02 -8.66 -10.95
CA GLY A 23 20.16 -9.98 -10.35
C GLY A 23 21.57 -10.51 -10.54
N SER A 24 21.98 -10.73 -11.79
CA SER A 24 23.33 -11.20 -12.13
C SER A 24 24.39 -10.11 -12.09
N PHE A 25 24.12 -8.92 -12.65
CA PHE A 25 25.10 -7.81 -12.69
C PHE A 25 25.06 -6.97 -11.41
N TYR A 26 23.87 -6.55 -11.01
CA TYR A 26 23.61 -5.76 -9.80
C TYR A 26 22.90 -6.66 -8.81
N HIS A 27 23.66 -7.24 -7.90
CA HIS A 27 23.10 -8.16 -6.91
C HIS A 27 22.16 -7.40 -5.98
N LEU A 28 20.89 -7.80 -5.95
CA LEU A 28 19.90 -7.24 -5.04
C LEU A 28 20.06 -7.85 -3.64
N LYS A 29 19.92 -7.02 -2.63
CA LYS A 29 20.04 -7.46 -1.23
C LYS A 29 18.76 -8.15 -0.77
N GLY A 30 18.81 -9.46 -0.55
CA GLY A 30 17.74 -10.24 0.07
C GLY A 30 16.88 -11.07 -0.90
N PRO A 31 16.28 -12.17 -0.41
CA PRO A 31 15.64 -13.20 -1.27
C PRO A 31 14.44 -12.66 -2.06
N ASP A 32 13.65 -11.74 -1.49
CA ASP A 32 12.44 -11.22 -2.14
C ASP A 32 12.67 -9.97 -2.98
N SER A 33 13.90 -9.46 -3.05
CA SER A 33 14.15 -8.12 -3.59
C SER A 33 13.94 -8.05 -5.10
N LEU A 34 14.21 -9.14 -5.81
CA LEU A 34 13.84 -9.31 -7.23
C LEU A 34 12.34 -9.21 -7.45
N THR A 35 11.55 -9.98 -6.69
CA THR A 35 10.09 -9.99 -6.78
C THR A 35 9.50 -8.62 -6.44
N LYS A 36 9.99 -7.98 -5.38
CA LYS A 36 9.58 -6.61 -5.01
C LYS A 36 9.88 -5.64 -6.14
N PHE A 37 11.08 -5.69 -6.72
CA PHE A 37 11.46 -4.83 -7.84
C PHE A 37 10.58 -5.07 -9.09
N MET A 38 10.25 -6.32 -9.40
CA MET A 38 9.31 -6.66 -10.48
C MET A 38 7.92 -6.04 -10.26
N ILE A 39 7.37 -6.19 -9.05
CA ILE A 39 6.09 -5.59 -8.67
C ILE A 39 6.16 -4.07 -8.81
N LEU A 40 7.24 -3.44 -8.34
CA LEU A 40 7.43 -1.99 -8.44
C LEU A 40 7.44 -1.50 -9.89
N LEU A 41 8.02 -2.26 -10.82
CA LEU A 41 8.03 -1.91 -12.26
C LEU A 41 6.66 -2.12 -12.91
N HIS A 42 5.98 -3.24 -12.62
CA HIS A 42 4.64 -3.49 -13.13
C HIS A 42 3.64 -2.43 -12.67
N ASN A 43 3.69 -2.02 -11.40
CA ASN A 43 2.86 -0.94 -10.87
C ASN A 43 3.11 0.36 -11.64
N ALA A 44 4.37 0.71 -11.91
CA ALA A 44 4.71 1.91 -12.66
C ALA A 44 4.18 1.89 -14.11
N ILE A 45 4.25 0.74 -14.80
CA ILE A 45 3.68 0.57 -16.15
C ILE A 45 2.16 0.69 -16.12
N GLY A 46 1.53 0.14 -15.07
CA GLY A 46 0.10 0.27 -14.78
C GLY A 46 -0.34 1.69 -14.40
N GLY A 47 0.60 2.63 -14.22
CA GLY A 47 0.32 4.00 -13.80
C GLY A 47 0.01 4.14 -12.30
N GLN A 48 0.34 3.12 -11.49
CA GLN A 48 0.18 3.14 -10.05
C GLN A 48 1.49 3.53 -9.35
N ASP A 49 1.36 4.42 -8.38
CA ASP A 49 2.39 4.82 -7.39
C ASP A 49 3.83 4.97 -7.93
N THR A 50 4.11 6.19 -8.40
CA THR A 50 5.40 6.64 -8.92
C THR A 50 6.29 7.29 -7.84
N GLY A 51 5.96 7.11 -6.55
CA GLY A 51 6.72 7.67 -5.43
C GLY A 51 8.17 7.18 -5.35
N ARG A 52 8.96 7.87 -4.53
CA ARG A 52 10.37 7.54 -4.26
C ARG A 52 10.45 6.29 -3.37
N TYR A 53 11.06 5.24 -3.88
CA TYR A 53 11.25 3.97 -3.17
C TYR A 53 12.71 3.80 -2.73
N PRO A 54 13.02 3.56 -1.44
CA PRO A 54 14.37 3.22 -0.99
C PRO A 54 14.83 1.91 -1.61
N PHE A 55 15.90 1.96 -2.40
CA PHE A 55 16.40 0.85 -3.17
C PHE A 55 17.90 0.66 -2.97
N SER A 56 18.37 -0.57 -2.96
CA SER A 56 19.78 -0.88 -2.74
C SER A 56 20.23 -2.12 -3.49
N PHE A 57 21.45 -2.07 -4.00
CA PHE A 57 22.08 -3.14 -4.77
C PHE A 57 23.61 -3.07 -4.59
N PHE A 58 24.32 -4.11 -5.05
CA PHE A 58 25.78 -4.11 -5.09
C PHE A 58 26.29 -3.72 -6.47
N ASP A 59 27.30 -2.85 -6.53
CA ASP A 59 28.00 -2.48 -7.76
C ASP A 59 28.94 -3.59 -8.25
N LYS A 60 29.65 -3.37 -9.38
CA LYS A 60 30.61 -4.35 -9.91
C LYS A 60 31.77 -4.70 -8.98
N HIS A 61 32.05 -3.84 -7.99
CA HIS A 61 33.13 -3.99 -7.03
C HIS A 61 32.64 -4.60 -5.72
N GLY A 62 31.35 -4.92 -5.61
CA GLY A 62 30.74 -5.43 -4.39
C GLY A 62 30.43 -4.34 -3.35
N ASN A 63 30.53 -3.05 -3.70
CA ASN A 63 30.15 -1.98 -2.80
C ASN A 63 28.63 -1.87 -2.72
N HIS A 64 28.12 -1.65 -1.52
CA HIS A 64 26.71 -1.46 -1.29
C HIS A 64 26.27 -0.05 -1.69
N VAL A 65 25.44 0.04 -2.72
CA VAL A 65 24.88 1.30 -3.23
C VAL A 65 23.44 1.44 -2.76
N GLN A 66 23.14 2.53 -2.06
CA GLN A 66 21.78 2.86 -1.62
C GLN A 66 21.28 4.13 -2.32
N VAL A 67 20.09 4.06 -2.91
CA VAL A 67 19.50 5.11 -3.73
C VAL A 67 18.01 5.20 -3.51
N LEU A 68 17.41 6.32 -3.95
CA LEU A 68 15.97 6.45 -4.10
C LEU A 68 15.60 6.17 -5.55
N LEU A 69 14.75 5.18 -5.75
CA LEU A 69 14.23 4.76 -7.05
C LEU A 69 12.89 5.47 -7.30
N THR A 70 12.84 6.30 -8.34
CA THR A 70 11.59 6.89 -8.86
C THR A 70 11.25 6.19 -10.16
N ARG A 71 10.01 5.75 -10.33
CA ARG A 71 9.58 4.95 -11.50
C ARG A 71 8.45 5.69 -12.19
N ASN A 72 8.49 5.79 -13.50
CA ASN A 72 7.51 6.52 -14.29
C ASN A 72 7.09 5.69 -15.50
N LYS A 73 5.81 5.78 -15.86
CA LYS A 73 5.27 5.15 -17.05
C LYS A 73 5.84 5.83 -18.30
N ARG A 74 6.29 5.03 -19.27
CA ARG A 74 6.69 5.51 -20.60
C ARG A 74 5.54 5.32 -21.57
N LEU A 75 5.12 6.42 -22.20
CA LEU A 75 4.04 6.44 -23.18
C LEU A 75 4.61 6.60 -24.60
N ASN A 76 3.92 6.05 -25.59
CA ASN A 76 4.15 6.39 -27.00
C ASN A 76 3.39 7.67 -27.39
N THR A 77 3.54 8.10 -28.65
CA THR A 77 2.82 9.26 -29.22
C THR A 77 1.30 9.10 -29.22
N ALA A 78 0.79 7.87 -29.19
CA ALA A 78 -0.63 7.54 -29.11
C ALA A 78 -1.14 7.40 -27.66
N GLY A 79 -0.31 7.68 -26.64
CA GLY A 79 -0.67 7.56 -25.23
C GLY A 79 -0.72 6.14 -24.65
N ALA A 80 -0.32 5.12 -25.42
CA ALA A 80 -0.24 3.75 -24.95
C ALA A 80 1.04 3.50 -24.13
N ALA A 81 0.92 2.67 -23.09
CA ALA A 81 2.05 2.26 -22.26
C ALA A 81 3.01 1.37 -23.06
N ILE A 82 4.26 1.82 -23.23
CA ILE A 82 5.31 1.04 -23.91
C ILE A 82 6.41 0.58 -22.96
N GLY A 83 6.31 0.91 -21.68
CA GLY A 83 7.24 0.47 -20.64
C GLY A 83 7.29 1.43 -19.46
N ALA A 84 8.41 1.39 -18.73
CA ALA A 84 8.70 2.31 -17.64
C ALA A 84 10.13 2.87 -17.78
N PHE A 85 10.34 4.07 -17.24
CA PHE A 85 11.67 4.64 -17.04
C PHE A 85 11.89 4.94 -15.56
N CYS A 86 13.12 4.73 -15.11
CA CYS A 86 13.47 4.80 -13.70
C CYS A 86 14.60 5.80 -13.47
N PHE A 87 14.48 6.60 -12.42
CA PHE A 87 15.57 7.43 -11.90
C PHE A 87 16.11 6.84 -10.61
N LEU A 88 17.43 6.76 -10.52
CA LEU A 88 18.14 6.35 -9.32
C LEU A 88 18.87 7.57 -8.77
N GLN A 89 18.43 8.07 -7.63
CA GLN A 89 19.00 9.23 -6.97
C GLN A 89 19.84 8.78 -5.77
N ILE A 90 21.13 9.12 -5.77
CA ILE A 90 21.94 9.07 -4.54
C ILE A 90 21.43 10.20 -3.64
N ALA A 91 20.84 9.84 -2.51
CA ALA A 91 20.23 10.77 -1.57
C ALA A 91 21.04 10.79 -0.28
N SER A 92 21.02 11.93 0.42
CA SER A 92 21.64 12.04 1.74
C SER A 92 21.01 11.04 2.72
N SER A 93 21.76 10.68 3.75
CA SER A 93 21.32 9.73 4.78
C SER A 93 20.01 10.18 5.45
N GLU A 94 19.84 11.48 5.67
CA GLU A 94 18.64 12.07 6.29
C GLU A 94 17.42 11.88 5.39
N LEU A 95 17.52 12.23 4.10
CA LEU A 95 16.42 12.08 3.15
C LEU A 95 16.01 10.60 3.01
N GLN A 96 16.99 9.68 2.98
CA GLN A 96 16.70 8.25 2.93
C GLN A 96 15.99 7.74 4.18
N GLN A 97 16.36 8.24 5.37
CA GLN A 97 15.68 7.89 6.62
C GLN A 97 14.26 8.42 6.65
N LEU A 98 14.04 9.68 6.28
CA LEU A 98 12.71 10.30 6.24
C LEU A 98 11.76 9.53 5.34
N VAL A 99 12.18 9.16 4.12
CA VAL A 99 11.36 8.37 3.19
C VAL A 99 11.05 6.99 3.77
N LYS A 100 12.03 6.31 4.39
CA LYS A 100 11.80 5.00 5.05
C LYS A 100 10.76 5.09 6.17
N VAL A 101 10.86 6.10 7.03
CA VAL A 101 9.93 6.32 8.15
C VAL A 101 8.53 6.60 7.62
N GLN A 102 8.40 7.46 6.61
CA GLN A 102 7.12 7.77 5.99
C GLN A 102 6.45 6.50 5.42
N MET A 103 7.17 5.71 4.62
CA MET A 103 6.63 4.47 4.05
C MET A 103 6.22 3.45 5.11
N GLN A 104 6.98 3.34 6.20
CA GLN A 104 6.62 2.47 7.33
C GLN A 104 5.34 2.97 8.01
N GLN A 105 5.18 4.28 8.15
CA GLN A 105 3.99 4.86 8.74
C GLN A 105 2.76 4.66 7.85
N GLU A 106 2.88 4.86 6.55
CA GLU A 106 1.83 4.60 5.56
C GLU A 106 1.43 3.12 5.57
N LYS A 107 2.39 2.19 5.59
CA LYS A 107 2.10 0.75 5.67
C LYS A 107 1.36 0.38 6.97
N LYS A 108 1.78 0.95 8.11
CA LYS A 108 1.10 0.75 9.39
C LYS A 108 -0.33 1.31 9.36
N SER A 109 -0.50 2.50 8.80
CA SER A 109 -1.80 3.13 8.64
C SER A 109 -2.73 2.29 7.76
N TYR A 110 -2.22 1.79 6.63
CA TYR A 110 -2.96 0.91 5.72
C TYR A 110 -3.44 -0.38 6.41
N ILE A 111 -2.57 -1.05 7.16
CA ILE A 111 -2.94 -2.27 7.90
C ILE A 111 -4.04 -1.96 8.92
N ARG A 112 -3.88 -0.88 9.71
CA ARG A 112 -4.91 -0.44 10.67
C ARG A 112 -6.24 -0.13 10.00
N MET A 113 -6.21 0.52 8.83
CA MET A 113 -7.43 0.81 8.07
C MET A 113 -8.13 -0.48 7.61
N LYS A 114 -7.35 -1.48 7.15
CA LYS A 114 -7.88 -2.80 6.76
C LYS A 114 -8.50 -3.54 7.94
N GLU A 115 -7.86 -3.50 9.11
CA GLU A 115 -8.39 -4.08 10.35
C GLU A 115 -9.70 -3.39 10.77
N LEU A 116 -9.74 -2.06 10.74
CA LEU A 116 -10.94 -1.28 11.04
C LEU A 116 -12.09 -1.64 10.09
N ALA A 117 -11.83 -1.66 8.77
CA ALA A 117 -12.82 -2.03 7.77
C ALA A 117 -13.35 -3.45 7.99
N TYR A 118 -12.48 -4.39 8.37
CA TYR A 118 -12.87 -5.76 8.72
C TYR A 118 -13.81 -5.77 9.94
N ILE A 119 -13.46 -5.08 11.02
CA ILE A 119 -14.30 -4.98 12.23
C ILE A 119 -15.67 -4.38 11.90
N CYS A 120 -15.68 -3.25 11.18
CA CYS A 120 -16.91 -2.59 10.75
C CYS A 120 -17.79 -3.51 9.90
N HIS A 121 -17.19 -4.31 9.01
CA HIS A 121 -17.92 -5.29 8.22
C HIS A 121 -18.55 -6.38 9.09
N GLN A 122 -17.78 -6.96 10.02
CA GLN A 122 -18.26 -8.06 10.88
C GLN A 122 -19.38 -7.62 11.84
N ILE A 123 -19.37 -6.38 12.32
CA ILE A 123 -20.36 -5.87 13.28
C ILE A 123 -21.72 -5.56 12.61
N LYS A 124 -21.78 -5.36 11.28
CA LYS A 124 -23.04 -5.04 10.57
C LYS A 124 -24.14 -6.08 10.81
N ASN A 125 -23.81 -7.37 10.76
CA ASN A 125 -24.83 -8.43 10.90
C ASN A 125 -25.34 -8.58 12.34
N PRO A 126 -24.48 -8.62 13.38
CA PRO A 126 -24.92 -8.55 14.77
C PRO A 126 -25.82 -7.34 15.05
N LEU A 127 -25.47 -6.14 14.55
CA LEU A 127 -26.31 -4.95 14.73
C LEU A 127 -27.69 -5.08 14.08
N ARG A 128 -27.77 -5.66 12.88
CA ARG A 128 -29.07 -5.97 12.25
C ARG A 128 -29.89 -6.96 13.07
N GLY A 129 -29.23 -7.94 13.69
CA GLY A 129 -29.88 -8.88 14.60
C GLY A 129 -30.44 -8.21 15.85
N ILE A 130 -29.68 -7.29 16.44
CA ILE A 130 -30.14 -6.46 17.57
C ILE A 130 -31.33 -5.59 17.15
N GLY A 131 -31.25 -4.92 16.00
CA GLY A 131 -32.37 -4.12 15.49
C GLY A 131 -33.63 -4.93 15.21
N PHE A 132 -33.47 -6.16 14.73
CA PHE A 132 -34.59 -7.09 14.60
C PHE A 132 -35.20 -7.45 15.95
N ALA A 133 -34.38 -7.78 16.95
CA ALA A 133 -34.86 -8.07 18.31
C ALA A 133 -35.56 -6.86 18.95
N ASN A 134 -35.02 -5.65 18.77
CA ASN A 134 -35.64 -4.41 19.20
C ASN A 134 -37.03 -4.24 18.56
N SER A 135 -37.15 -4.49 17.24
CA SER A 135 -38.42 -4.40 16.51
C SER A 135 -39.46 -5.41 17.02
N LEU A 136 -39.04 -6.61 17.43
CA LEU A 136 -39.94 -7.60 18.05
C LEU A 136 -40.39 -7.17 19.45
N LEU A 137 -39.50 -6.57 20.24
CA LEU A 137 -39.83 -6.05 21.57
C LEU A 137 -40.79 -4.85 21.48
N GLU A 138 -40.60 -3.96 20.51
CA GLU A 138 -41.51 -2.83 20.25
C GLU A 138 -42.94 -3.30 19.97
N ALA A 139 -43.09 -4.46 19.32
CA ALA A 139 -44.39 -5.07 19.02
C ALA A 139 -45.05 -5.79 20.22
N SER A 140 -44.37 -5.85 21.38
CA SER A 140 -44.85 -6.54 22.58
C SER A 140 -45.42 -5.58 23.63
N CYS A 141 -46.18 -6.10 24.61
CA CYS A 141 -46.73 -5.30 25.70
C CYS A 141 -45.64 -4.99 26.74
N LEU A 142 -44.95 -3.86 26.57
CA LEU A 142 -43.90 -3.39 27.48
C LEU A 142 -44.44 -2.42 28.54
N ALA A 143 -43.90 -2.52 29.76
CA ALA A 143 -44.07 -1.48 30.79
C ALA A 143 -43.27 -0.21 30.42
N ASP A 144 -43.59 0.93 31.05
CA ASP A 144 -43.04 2.23 30.63
C ASP A 144 -41.53 2.35 30.87
N ASP A 145 -41.01 1.72 31.92
CA ASP A 145 -39.57 1.59 32.18
C ASP A 145 -38.86 0.76 31.10
N GLN A 146 -39.49 -0.32 30.64
CA GLN A 146 -38.97 -1.17 29.57
C GLN A 146 -38.98 -0.47 28.21
N LYS A 147 -39.99 0.37 27.93
CA LYS A 147 -40.02 1.21 26.71
C LYS A 147 -38.87 2.21 26.69
N GLN A 148 -38.61 2.90 27.79
CA GLN A 148 -37.52 3.86 27.88
C GLN A 148 -36.14 3.19 27.66
N LEU A 149 -35.96 1.97 28.20
CA LEU A 149 -34.75 1.19 27.95
C LEU A 149 -34.62 0.83 26.46
N LEU A 150 -35.71 0.40 25.82
CA LEU A 150 -35.73 0.04 24.41
C LEU A 150 -35.42 1.22 23.48
N GLU A 151 -35.99 2.41 23.75
CA GLU A 151 -35.65 3.64 23.03
C GLU A 151 -34.15 3.95 23.10
N THR A 152 -33.55 3.74 24.27
CA THR A 152 -32.10 3.92 24.47
C THR A 152 -31.30 2.90 23.64
N CYS A 153 -31.71 1.63 23.63
CA CYS A 153 -31.09 0.60 22.81
C CYS A 153 -31.15 0.93 21.30
N VAL A 154 -32.31 1.40 20.81
CA VAL A 154 -32.50 1.81 19.42
C VAL A 154 -31.64 3.04 19.08
N ALA A 155 -31.50 4.00 20.00
CA ALA A 155 -30.61 5.14 19.81
C ALA A 155 -29.14 4.72 19.69
N CYS A 156 -28.68 3.82 20.58
CA CYS A 156 -27.33 3.24 20.52
C CYS A 156 -27.08 2.49 19.20
N GLU A 157 -28.03 1.67 18.76
CA GLU A 157 -27.95 0.94 17.49
C GLU A 157 -27.78 1.90 16.29
N LYS A 158 -28.62 2.93 16.21
CA LYS A 158 -28.55 3.96 15.16
C LYS A 158 -27.21 4.69 15.18
N GLN A 159 -26.67 4.98 16.36
CA GLN A 159 -25.36 5.62 16.50
C GLN A 159 -24.24 4.70 15.99
N MET A 160 -24.28 3.41 16.30
CA MET A 160 -23.29 2.45 15.80
C MET A 160 -23.34 2.32 14.27
N PHE A 161 -24.54 2.25 13.67
CA PHE A 161 -24.68 2.26 12.21
C PHE A 161 -24.14 3.54 11.57
N LYS A 162 -24.35 4.69 12.21
CA LYS A 162 -23.80 5.97 11.74
C LYS A 162 -22.27 5.96 11.73
N ILE A 163 -21.64 5.50 12.82
CA ILE A 163 -20.18 5.36 12.91
C ILE A 163 -19.65 4.47 11.78
N ILE A 164 -20.27 3.30 11.57
CA ILE A 164 -19.88 2.37 10.51
C ILE A 164 -20.02 3.03 9.12
N LYS A 165 -21.11 3.76 8.87
CA LYS A 165 -21.36 4.44 7.59
C LYS A 165 -20.39 5.59 7.33
N ASP A 166 -19.96 6.30 8.37
CA ASP A 166 -18.99 7.39 8.22
C ASP A 166 -17.57 6.88 7.92
N ILE A 167 -17.26 5.62 8.26
CA ILE A 167 -15.99 4.95 7.92
C ILE A 167 -15.98 4.44 6.46
N ASP A 168 -17.14 4.13 5.89
CA ASP A 168 -17.29 3.65 4.51
C ASP A 168 -17.26 4.78 3.44
N LYS A 169 -17.07 6.05 3.84
CA LYS A 169 -16.98 7.22 2.93
C LYS A 169 -15.55 7.51 2.50
#